data_AF-A0A2I0NDE5-F1
#
_entry.id   AF-A0A2I0NDE5-F1
#
_cell.length_a   1.000
_cell.length_b   1.000
_cell.length_c   1.000
_cell.angle_alpha   90.00
_cell.angle_beta   90.00
_cell.angle_gamma   90.00
#
_symmetry.space_group_name_H-M   'P 1'
#
loop_
_entity.id
_entity.type
_entity.pdbx_description
1 polymer ?
#
loop_
_entity_poly.entity_id
_entity_poly.type
_entity_poly.pdbx_seq_one_letter_code
_entity_poly.pdbx_strand_id
1 'polypeptide(L)'
;MKGIIVAAGYGTRFLPITKTIPKEMLPLINRPALDFIVEEMMEAGIRDILIITHRKKKSLEDFFDRDPELEGGFGAGKALDKLAKI
;
A
#
# COMPACT_ATOMS: atom_id res chain seq x y z
N MET A 1 -19.45 9.05 2.00
CA MET A 1 -18.67 9.08 3.26
C MET A 1 -17.19 9.05 2.90
N LYS A 2 -16.33 9.79 3.60
CA LYS A 2 -14.88 9.79 3.35
C LYS A 2 -14.13 9.20 4.54
N GLY A 3 -13.07 8.45 4.27
CA GLY A 3 -12.15 7.89 5.26
C GLY A 3 -10.85 8.65 5.28
N ILE A 4 -10.20 8.72 6.45
CA ILE A 4 -8.89 9.35 6.59
C ILE A 4 -7.95 8.37 7.30
N ILE A 5 -6.80 8.10 6.68
CA ILE A 5 -5.71 7.30 7.27
C ILE A 5 -4.55 8.24 7.56
N VAL A 6 -4.10 8.31 8.82
CA VAL A 6 -2.95 9.14 9.21
C VAL A 6 -1.69 8.28 9.29
N ALA A 7 -0.85 8.36 8.25
CA ALA A 7 0.36 7.56 8.06
C ALA A 7 1.67 8.38 8.09
N ALA A 8 1.65 9.62 8.62
CA ALA A 8 2.83 10.51 8.61
C ALA A 8 3.92 10.19 9.65
N GLY A 9 3.68 9.26 10.60
CA GLY A 9 4.60 8.99 11.70
C GLY A 9 5.87 8.21 11.33
N TYR A 10 6.99 8.47 12.02
CA TYR A 10 8.30 7.84 11.77
C TYR A 10 8.42 6.37 12.19
N GLY A 11 7.45 5.80 12.90
CA GLY A 11 7.46 4.38 13.26
C GLY A 11 8.57 3.97 14.23
N THR A 12 9.03 4.86 15.11
CA THR A 12 10.20 4.66 15.99
C THR A 12 10.13 3.43 16.91
N ARG A 13 8.92 2.95 17.24
CA ARG A 13 8.69 1.74 18.03
C ARG A 13 9.10 0.43 17.33
N PHE A 14 9.27 0.47 16.02
CA PHE A 14 9.62 -0.68 15.17
C PHE A 14 11.02 -0.53 14.56
N LEU A 15 11.87 0.32 15.15
CA LEU A 15 13.27 0.37 14.77
C LEU A 15 13.96 -0.97 15.08
N PRO A 16 14.94 -1.40 14.26
CA PRO A 16 15.56 -0.66 13.16
C PRO A 16 14.81 -0.73 11.82
N ILE A 17 13.81 -1.61 11.69
CA ILE A 17 13.15 -1.92 10.41
C ILE A 17 12.52 -0.66 9.80
N THR A 18 11.89 0.17 10.63
CA THR A 18 11.22 1.39 10.18
C THR A 18 12.14 2.55 9.82
N LYS A 19 13.46 2.34 9.87
CA LYS A 19 14.43 3.34 9.40
C LYS A 19 14.27 3.59 7.89
N THR A 20 13.95 2.56 7.12
CA THR A 20 13.83 2.63 5.65
C THR A 20 12.47 2.18 5.14
N ILE A 21 11.77 1.32 5.86
CA ILE A 21 10.45 0.80 5.45
C ILE A 21 9.37 1.50 6.28
N PRO A 22 8.37 2.18 5.69
CA PRO A 22 7.27 2.73 6.47
C PRO A 22 6.56 1.62 7.27
N LYS A 23 6.16 1.89 8.52
CA LYS A 23 5.51 0.88 9.37
C LYS A 23 4.23 0.30 8.74
N GLU A 24 3.55 1.08 7.92
CA GLU A 24 2.32 0.73 7.21
C GLU A 24 2.60 -0.26 6.06
N MET A 25 3.84 -0.30 5.56
CA MET A 25 4.31 -1.21 4.52
C MET A 25 4.95 -2.49 5.09
N LEU A 26 4.92 -2.69 6.42
CA LEU A 26 5.38 -3.94 7.00
C LEU A 26 4.48 -5.09 6.52
N PRO A 27 5.04 -6.20 6.00
CA PRO A 27 4.26 -7.26 5.41
C PRO A 27 3.52 -8.06 6.48
N LEU A 28 2.24 -8.31 6.23
CA LEU A 28 1.45 -9.33 6.88
C LEU A 28 1.19 -10.42 5.84
N ILE A 29 1.94 -11.51 5.94
CA ILE A 29 1.97 -12.58 4.93
C ILE A 29 2.46 -12.02 3.58
N ASN A 30 1.55 -11.68 2.67
CA ASN A 30 1.84 -11.26 1.30
C ASN A 30 1.33 -9.86 0.95
N ARG A 31 0.73 -9.13 1.90
CA ARG A 31 0.18 -7.78 1.71
C ARG A 31 0.68 -6.84 2.82
N PRO A 32 0.91 -5.56 2.55
CA PRO A 32 1.31 -4.61 3.59
C PRO A 32 0.16 -4.36 4.56
N ALA A 33 0.49 -4.02 5.82
CA ALA A 33 -0.51 -3.76 6.85
C ALA A 33 -1.55 -2.68 6.46
N LEU A 34 -1.15 -1.70 5.65
CA LEU A 34 -2.03 -0.64 5.14
C LEU A 34 -3.18 -1.14 4.26
N ASP A 35 -2.92 -2.19 3.49
CA ASP A 35 -3.86 -2.74 2.51
C ASP A 35 -5.08 -3.34 3.20
N PHE A 36 -4.88 -4.00 4.35
CA PHE A 36 -5.97 -4.49 5.20
C PHE A 36 -6.88 -3.36 5.71
N ILE A 37 -6.30 -2.22 6.07
CA ILE A 37 -7.07 -1.06 6.55
C ILE A 37 -7.91 -0.46 5.42
N VAL A 38 -7.34 -0.39 4.21
CA VAL A 38 -8.05 0.10 3.02
C VAL A 38 -9.17 -0.85 2.63
N GLU A 39 -8.92 -2.16 2.63
CA GLU A 39 -9.93 -3.19 2.39
C GLU A 39 -11.09 -3.10 3.39
N GLU A 40 -10.80 -3.00 4.68
CA GLU A 40 -11.83 -2.83 5.73
C GLU A 40 -12.68 -1.56 5.49
N MET A 41 -12.05 -0.45 5.10
CA MET A 41 -12.77 0.78 4.75
C MET A 41 -13.67 0.57 3.51
N MET A 42 -13.18 -0.14 2.50
CA MET A 42 -13.96 -0.44 1.29
C MET A 42 -15.15 -1.36 1.60
N GLU A 43 -14.96 -2.39 2.42
CA GLU A 43 -16.03 -3.29 2.91
C GLU A 43 -17.08 -2.52 3.71
N ALA A 44 -16.67 -1.50 4.47
CA ALA A 44 -17.57 -0.58 5.17
C ALA A 44 -18.26 0.45 4.24
N GLY A 45 -18.01 0.40 2.92
CA GLY A 45 -18.61 1.30 1.93
C GLY A 45 -17.92 2.66 1.79
N ILE A 46 -16.72 2.83 2.33
CA ILE A 46 -15.92 4.06 2.21
C ILE A 46 -15.02 3.96 0.98
N ARG A 47 -15.35 4.72 -0.06
CA ARG A 47 -14.61 4.72 -1.35
C ARG A 47 -13.68 5.90 -1.53
N ASP A 48 -13.97 7.01 -0.84
CA ASP A 48 -13.13 8.21 -0.84
C ASP A 48 -12.18 8.14 0.37
N ILE A 49 -10.95 7.70 0.17
CA ILE A 49 -9.95 7.56 1.24
C ILE A 49 -8.83 8.57 1.06
N LEU A 50 -8.58 9.39 2.08
CA LEU A 50 -7.47 10.34 2.14
C LEU A 50 -6.36 9.80 3.05
N ILE A 51 -5.17 9.62 2.50
CA ILE A 51 -4.00 9.19 3.28
C ILE A 51 -3.10 10.41 3.55
N ILE A 52 -2.94 10.76 4.84
CA ILE A 52 -2.02 11.81 5.28
C ILE A 52 -0.64 11.18 5.49
N THR A 53 0.28 11.46 4.58
CA THR A 53 1.62 10.84 4.53
C THR A 53 2.76 11.82 4.91
N HIS A 54 4.01 11.35 4.81
CA HIS A 54 5.24 12.14 5.00
C HIS A 54 6.19 11.91 3.82
N ARG A 55 7.00 12.92 3.45
CA ARG A 55 7.90 12.89 2.27
C ARG A 55 8.82 11.68 2.13
N LYS A 56 9.10 10.98 3.22
CA LYS A 56 9.97 9.78 3.26
C LYS A 56 9.21 8.47 2.96
N LYS A 57 7.92 8.54 2.64
CA LYS A 57 7.02 7.39 2.52
C LYS A 57 6.44 7.22 1.12
N LYS A 58 7.25 7.50 0.10
CA LYS A 58 6.84 7.37 -1.31
C LYS A 58 6.29 5.96 -1.63
N SER A 59 6.85 4.92 -1.01
CA SER A 59 6.38 3.55 -1.19
C SER A 59 4.93 3.30 -0.76
N LEU A 60 4.31 4.18 0.05
CA LEU A 60 2.86 4.11 0.29
C LEU A 60 2.08 4.51 -0.95
N GLU A 61 2.51 5.57 -1.63
CA GLU A 61 1.87 6.08 -2.83
C GLU A 61 2.06 5.10 -3.98
N ASP A 62 3.30 4.63 -4.19
CA ASP A 62 3.64 3.67 -5.24
C ASP A 62 2.86 2.35 -5.10
N PHE A 63 2.48 1.93 -3.89
CA PHE A 63 1.72 0.69 -3.66
C PHE A 63 0.27 0.77 -4.16
N PHE A 64 -0.34 1.96 -4.15
CA PHE A 64 -1.71 2.17 -4.63
C PHE A 64 -1.77 2.78 -6.04
N ASP A 65 -0.60 3.11 -6.60
CA ASP A 65 -0.50 3.58 -7.98
C ASP A 65 -0.39 2.41 -8.94
N ARG A 66 -0.72 2.65 -10.20
CA ARG A 66 -0.51 1.67 -11.27
C ARG A 66 0.97 1.62 -11.63
N ASP A 67 1.43 0.43 -11.98
CA ASP A 67 2.77 0.21 -12.53
C ASP A 67 2.66 -0.32 -13.97
N PRO A 68 2.65 0.57 -14.99
CA PRO A 68 2.49 0.17 -16.39
C PRO A 68 3.60 -0.76 -16.90
N GLU A 69 4.80 -0.64 -16.35
CA GLU A 69 5.94 -1.48 -16.74
C GLU A 69 5.72 -2.91 -16.25
N LEU A 70 5.30 -3.06 -14.98
CA LEU A 70 4.97 -4.34 -14.38
C LEU A 70 3.73 -4.98 -15.03
N GLU A 71 2.67 -4.19 -15.25
CA GLU A 71 1.46 -4.61 -15.96
C GLU A 71 1.78 -5.11 -17.38
N GLY A 72 2.59 -4.35 -18.14
CA GLY A 72 3.01 -4.72 -19.48
C GLY A 72 3.87 -5.98 -19.52
N GLY A 73 4.80 -6.13 -18.57
CA GLY A 73 5.66 -7.30 -18.44
C GLY A 73 4.86 -8.60 -18.20
N PHE A 74 3.85 -8.55 -17.33
CA PHE A 74 2.97 -9.70 -17.08
C PHE A 74 1.92 -9.92 -18.16
N GLY A 75 1.51 -8.89 -18.90
CA GLY A 75 0.59 -9.03 -20.04
C GLY A 75 1.24 -9.68 -21.26
N ALA A 76 2.54 -9.45 -21.46
CA ALA A 76 3.32 -10.06 -22.53
C ALA A 76 3.79 -11.50 -22.20
N GLY A 77 3.99 -11.82 -20.92
CA GLY A 77 4.28 -13.17 -20.44
C GLY A 77 3.00 -13.95 -20.10
N LYS A 78 3.02 -15.29 -20.10
CA LYS A 78 1.86 -16.12 -19.70
C LYS A 78 1.56 -16.07 -18.18
N ALA A 79 1.78 -14.94 -17.51
CA ALA A 79 1.67 -14.76 -16.06
C ALA A 79 0.45 -13.88 -15.69
N LEU A 80 -0.68 -14.11 -16.36
CA LEU A 80 -1.94 -13.39 -16.12
C LEU A 80 -2.46 -13.57 -14.69
N ASP A 81 -2.07 -14.65 -14.02
CA ASP A 81 -2.36 -14.91 -12.61
C ASP A 81 -1.68 -13.91 -11.66
N LYS A 82 -0.59 -13.28 -12.10
CA LYS A 82 0.13 -12.24 -11.34
C LYS A 82 -0.46 -10.86 -11.56
N LEU A 83 -1.00 -10.59 -12.76
CA LEU A 83 -1.76 -9.36 -13.05
C LEU A 83 -2.97 -9.20 -12.13
N ALA A 84 -3.65 -10.29 -11.80
CA ALA A 84 -4.78 -10.25 -10.88
C ALA A 84 -4.39 -9.94 -9.41
N LYS A 85 -3.10 -9.86 -9.10
CA LYS A 85 -2.56 -9.65 -7.74
C LYS A 85 -1.89 -8.28 -7.56
N ILE A 86 -1.83 -7.47 -8.61
CA ILE A 86 -1.28 -6.12 -8.61
C ILE A 86 -2.35 -5.10 -8.96
#